data_AF-A0A4Y4DIT4-F1
#
_entry.id   AF-A0A4Y4DIT4-F1
#
_cell.length_a   1.000
_cell.length_b   1.000
_cell.length_c   1.000
_cell.angle_alpha   90.00
_cell.angle_beta   90.00
_cell.angle_gamma   90.00
#
_symmetry.space_group_name_H-M   'P 1'
#
loop_
_entity.id
_entity.type
_entity.pdbx_description
1 polymer ?
#
loop_
_entity_poly.entity_id
_entity_poly.type
_entity_poly.pdbx_seq_one_letter_code
_entity_poly.pdbx_strand_id
1 'polypeptide(L)'
;MSETPRRTTFEERMASYLEPVDDKPTTFEEFQHKYWEVVHNVCKKIGRTSATVEAEDLEQDVWVSMQEKDHWKKILDYEKSIPGVLKKQAERLATKERVDYMHFSGSYMYTPKDVRRILSESVWCEAEKAPDIEGRVDVRREFDKLVEARRLAIYKRYGHGFDSFELTRSEQMAFYRGIDQITDRLNMAAKFYSYSYENSLSDELGVESDTPEIRRERRANQATNFLNGKD
;
A
#
# COMPACT_ATOMS: atom_id res chain seq x y z
N MET A 1 -46.79 21.75 52.23
CA MET A 1 -45.81 22.55 51.48
C MET A 1 -45.08 21.60 50.55
N SER A 2 -45.55 21.47 49.30
CA SER A 2 -44.91 20.62 48.29
C SER A 2 -44.01 21.49 47.43
N GLU A 3 -42.70 21.36 47.60
CA GLU A 3 -41.73 21.97 46.67
C GLU A 3 -41.84 21.23 45.33
N THR A 4 -42.38 21.92 44.33
CA THR A 4 -42.35 21.45 42.95
C THR A 4 -40.89 21.45 42.45
N PRO A 5 -40.41 20.35 41.84
CA PRO A 5 -39.05 20.29 41.33
C PRO A 5 -38.89 21.33 40.22
N ARG A 6 -37.84 22.16 40.32
CA ARG A 6 -37.49 23.14 39.28
C ARG A 6 -37.27 22.39 37.96
N ARG A 7 -38.05 22.74 36.94
CA ARG A 7 -37.80 22.31 35.56
C ARG A 7 -36.47 22.91 35.13
N THR A 8 -35.47 22.06 34.93
CA THR A 8 -34.21 22.42 34.28
C THR A 8 -34.51 23.13 32.96
N THR A 9 -33.92 24.30 32.74
CA THR A 9 -34.15 25.09 31.53
C THR A 9 -33.59 24.35 30.31
N PHE A 10 -34.10 24.70 29.12
CA PHE A 10 -33.57 24.16 27.86
C PHE A 10 -32.07 24.46 27.70
N GLU A 11 -31.62 25.59 28.22
CA GLU A 11 -30.21 26.01 28.24
C GLU A 11 -29.37 25.14 29.20
N GLU A 12 -29.88 24.78 30.37
CA GLU A 12 -29.22 23.83 31.28
C GLU A 12 -29.14 22.41 30.69
N ARG A 13 -30.17 22.00 29.93
CA ARG A 13 -30.14 20.74 29.17
C ARG A 13 -29.20 20.80 27.97
N MET A 14 -29.09 21.93 27.28
CA MET A 14 -28.12 22.12 26.18
C MET A 14 -26.69 22.18 26.72
N ALA A 15 -26.46 22.84 27.85
CA ALA A 15 -25.16 22.90 28.50
C ALA A 15 -24.65 21.50 28.93
N SER A 16 -25.54 20.57 29.31
CA SER A 16 -25.13 19.18 29.58
C SER A 16 -24.77 18.38 28.32
N TYR A 17 -25.08 18.87 27.12
CA TYR A 17 -24.65 18.29 25.84
C TYR A 17 -23.44 19.00 25.23
N LEU A 18 -22.96 20.08 25.85
CA LEU A 18 -21.78 20.86 25.43
C LEU A 18 -20.60 20.66 26.39
N GLU A 19 -20.39 19.43 26.88
CA GLU A 19 -19.04 19.06 27.29
C GLU A 19 -18.19 18.97 26.00
N PRO A 20 -17.06 19.69 25.89
CA PRO A 20 -16.15 19.50 24.78
C PRO A 20 -15.45 18.16 24.97
N VAL A 21 -16.11 17.07 24.57
CA VAL A 21 -15.52 15.73 24.54
C VAL A 21 -14.66 15.61 23.29
N ASP A 22 -13.62 16.44 23.20
CA ASP A 22 -12.43 16.09 22.43
C ASP A 22 -11.45 15.40 23.39
N ASP A 23 -11.97 14.43 24.13
CA ASP A 23 -11.18 13.73 25.12
C ASP A 23 -10.22 12.81 24.37
N LYS A 24 -8.93 13.02 24.62
CA LYS A 24 -7.89 12.17 24.04
C LYS A 24 -8.13 10.77 24.59
N PRO A 25 -8.14 9.73 23.73
CA PRO A 25 -8.34 8.37 24.21
C PRO A 25 -7.29 8.06 25.27
N THR A 26 -7.76 7.58 26.41
CA THR A 26 -6.94 7.27 27.59
C THR A 26 -6.53 5.80 27.63
N THR A 27 -7.25 4.96 26.89
CA THR A 27 -6.99 3.54 26.69
C THR A 27 -6.75 3.21 25.22
N PHE A 28 -6.14 2.05 24.97
CA PHE A 28 -5.91 1.60 23.59
C PHE A 28 -7.22 1.24 22.89
N GLU A 29 -8.19 0.71 23.64
CA GLU A 29 -9.51 0.35 23.16
C GLU A 29 -10.30 1.59 22.69
N GLU A 30 -10.25 2.69 23.45
CA GLU A 30 -10.82 3.98 23.04
C GLU A 30 -10.12 4.53 21.79
N PHE A 31 -8.80 4.40 21.72
CA PHE A 31 -8.02 4.81 20.55
C PHE A 31 -8.43 4.00 19.30
N GLN A 32 -8.50 2.68 19.44
CA GLN A 32 -8.91 1.78 18.36
C GLN A 32 -10.33 2.09 17.90
N HIS A 33 -11.27 2.25 18.82
CA HIS A 33 -12.65 2.62 18.48
C HIS A 33 -12.72 3.97 17.76
N LYS A 34 -11.98 4.99 18.22
CA LYS A 34 -11.95 6.33 17.60
C LYS A 34 -11.40 6.31 16.17
N TYR A 35 -10.41 5.46 15.88
CA TYR A 35 -9.71 5.44 14.59
C TYR A 35 -9.96 4.19 13.73
N TRP A 36 -10.90 3.33 14.13
CA TRP A 36 -11.22 2.08 13.43
C TRP A 36 -11.51 2.29 11.95
N GLU A 37 -12.45 3.17 11.63
CA GLU A 37 -12.86 3.42 10.24
C GLU A 37 -11.70 3.96 9.38
N VAL A 38 -10.77 4.71 9.97
CA VAL A 38 -9.60 5.24 9.26
C VAL A 38 -8.68 4.11 8.84
N VAL A 39 -8.33 3.23 9.78
CA VAL A 39 -7.46 2.08 9.51
C VAL A 39 -8.14 1.11 8.55
N HIS A 40 -9.40 0.77 8.80
CA HIS A 40 -10.17 -0.14 7.94
C HIS A 40 -10.22 0.35 6.48
N ASN A 41 -10.56 1.62 6.26
CA ASN A 41 -10.64 2.19 4.91
C ASN A 41 -9.28 2.25 4.21
N VAL A 42 -8.20 2.55 4.94
CA VAL A 42 -6.85 2.56 4.39
C VAL A 42 -6.41 1.15 4.01
N CYS A 43 -6.55 0.17 4.91
CA CYS A 43 -6.12 -1.21 4.69
C CYS A 43 -6.92 -1.84 3.55
N LYS A 44 -8.25 -1.62 3.49
CA LYS A 44 -9.10 -2.05 2.37
C LYS A 44 -8.66 -1.46 1.04
N LYS A 45 -8.23 -0.20 1.02
CA LYS A 45 -7.70 0.43 -0.20
C LYS A 45 -6.37 -0.19 -0.63
N ILE A 46 -5.49 -0.50 0.33
CA ILE A 46 -4.19 -1.14 0.06
C ILE A 46 -4.38 -2.60 -0.40
N GLY A 47 -5.22 -3.38 0.28
CA GLY A 47 -5.51 -4.77 -0.08
C GLY A 47 -6.13 -4.89 -1.47
N ARG A 48 -6.96 -3.93 -1.90
CA ARG A 48 -7.51 -3.92 -3.29
C ARG A 48 -6.45 -3.75 -4.37
N THR A 49 -5.31 -3.12 -4.07
CA THR A 49 -4.23 -2.86 -5.04
C THR A 49 -3.05 -3.82 -4.87
N SER A 50 -2.98 -4.51 -3.73
CA SER A 50 -1.97 -5.52 -3.42
C SER A 50 -2.46 -6.91 -3.82
N ALA A 51 -1.62 -7.69 -4.49
CA ALA A 51 -1.94 -9.09 -4.79
C ALA A 51 -1.53 -10.06 -3.66
N THR A 52 -0.75 -9.57 -2.69
CA THR A 52 -0.05 -10.38 -1.69
C THR A 52 -0.40 -10.02 -0.26
N VAL A 53 -1.27 -9.04 -0.05
CA VAL A 53 -1.61 -8.52 1.28
C VAL A 53 -3.12 -8.47 1.39
N GLU A 54 -3.67 -9.21 2.34
CA GLU A 54 -5.08 -9.17 2.65
C GLU A 54 -5.39 -7.97 3.56
N ALA A 55 -6.56 -7.35 3.35
CA ALA A 55 -6.90 -6.12 4.06
C ALA A 55 -7.11 -6.35 5.56
N GLU A 56 -7.63 -7.52 5.93
CA GLU A 56 -7.95 -7.89 7.32
C GLU A 56 -6.67 -8.20 8.11
N ASP A 57 -5.76 -8.98 7.52
CA ASP A 57 -4.45 -9.26 8.11
C ASP A 57 -3.63 -7.98 8.32
N LEU A 58 -3.59 -7.11 7.30
CA LEU A 58 -2.91 -5.82 7.40
C LEU A 58 -3.51 -4.92 8.48
N GLU A 59 -4.83 -4.92 8.61
CA GLU A 59 -5.53 -4.17 9.65
C GLU A 59 -5.15 -4.68 11.04
N GLN A 60 -5.14 -6.00 11.24
CA GLN A 60 -4.71 -6.62 12.49
C GLN A 60 -3.25 -6.25 12.82
N ASP A 61 -2.35 -6.32 11.84
CA ASP A 61 -0.93 -5.97 12.02
C ASP A 61 -0.72 -4.49 12.36
N VAL A 62 -1.54 -3.59 11.78
CA VAL A 62 -1.52 -2.16 12.16
C VAL A 62 -1.88 -1.99 13.63
N TRP A 63 -2.94 -2.65 14.10
CA TRP A 63 -3.35 -2.57 15.50
C TRP A 63 -2.32 -3.17 16.46
N VAL A 64 -1.79 -4.35 16.15
CA VAL A 64 -0.70 -4.98 16.90
C VAL A 64 0.49 -4.03 16.99
N SER A 65 0.92 -3.45 15.87
CA SER A 65 2.04 -2.50 15.85
C SER A 65 1.77 -1.20 16.63
N MET A 66 0.50 -0.77 16.77
CA MET A 66 0.13 0.41 17.54
C MET A 66 0.12 0.12 19.04
N GLN A 67 -0.31 -1.09 19.43
CA GLN A 67 -0.29 -1.56 20.80
C GLN A 67 1.15 -1.84 21.27
N GLU A 68 1.99 -2.40 20.40
CA GLU A 68 3.39 -2.66 20.70
C GLU A 68 4.13 -1.39 21.14
N LYS A 69 4.78 -1.47 22.31
CA LYS A 69 5.56 -0.38 22.91
C LYS A 69 4.77 0.92 23.07
N ASP A 70 3.45 0.82 23.22
CA ASP A 70 2.53 1.95 23.40
C ASP A 70 2.70 3.04 22.32
N HIS A 71 2.90 2.64 21.07
CA HIS A 71 3.04 3.59 19.96
C HIS A 71 1.82 4.49 19.78
N TRP A 72 0.62 3.97 20.04
CA TRP A 72 -0.62 4.75 20.02
C TRP A 72 -0.54 5.98 20.93
N LYS A 73 0.03 5.87 22.16
CA LYS A 73 0.19 7.00 23.08
C LYS A 73 1.07 8.11 22.50
N LYS A 74 2.15 7.72 21.82
CA LYS A 74 3.11 8.66 21.22
C LYS A 74 2.50 9.47 20.07
N ILE A 75 1.54 8.89 19.35
CA ILE A 75 0.94 9.56 18.20
C ILE A 75 -0.23 10.48 18.59
N LEU A 76 -0.77 10.33 19.82
CA LEU A 76 -1.80 11.24 20.36
C LEU A 76 -1.33 12.69 20.50
N ASP A 77 -0.02 12.88 20.69
CA ASP A 77 0.57 14.22 20.74
C ASP A 77 0.53 14.94 19.38
N TYR A 78 0.24 14.20 18.30
CA TYR A 78 0.21 14.70 16.93
C TYR A 78 -1.19 14.65 16.31
N GLU A 79 -2.23 14.92 17.10
CA GLU A 79 -3.67 14.76 16.81
C GLU A 79 -4.12 15.03 15.36
N LYS A 80 -3.71 16.16 14.77
CA LYS A 80 -4.06 16.53 13.37
C LYS A 80 -3.46 15.61 12.29
N SER A 81 -2.48 14.79 12.65
CA SER A 81 -1.73 13.92 11.76
C SER A 81 -1.96 12.44 12.00
N ILE A 82 -2.72 12.04 13.03
CA ILE A 82 -2.96 10.63 13.38
C ILE A 82 -3.42 9.81 12.17
N PRO A 83 -4.42 10.23 11.37
CA PRO A 83 -4.80 9.50 10.16
C PRO A 83 -3.65 9.34 9.16
N GLY A 84 -2.80 10.35 9.02
CA GLY A 84 -1.62 10.32 8.15
C GLY A 84 -0.54 9.36 8.67
N VAL A 85 -0.33 9.31 9.98
CA VAL A 85 0.61 8.39 10.63
C VAL A 85 0.12 6.95 10.50
N LEU A 86 -1.15 6.68 10.80
CA LEU A 86 -1.78 5.37 10.63
C LEU A 86 -1.69 4.89 9.19
N LYS A 87 -1.97 5.78 8.22
CA LYS A 87 -1.82 5.46 6.80
C LYS A 87 -0.38 5.06 6.46
N LYS A 88 0.61 5.86 6.88
CA LYS A 88 2.02 5.58 6.62
C LYS A 88 2.49 4.29 7.28
N GLN A 89 1.95 3.96 8.45
CA GLN A 89 2.21 2.69 9.12
C GLN A 89 1.65 1.51 8.32
N ALA A 90 0.41 1.59 7.84
CA ALA A 90 -0.19 0.55 7.01
C ALA A 90 0.60 0.34 5.71
N GLU A 91 1.01 1.41 5.04
CA GLU A 91 1.85 1.33 3.84
C GLU A 91 3.20 0.64 4.13
N ARG A 92 3.80 0.92 5.28
CA ARG A 92 5.07 0.30 5.71
C ARG A 92 4.90 -1.19 5.98
N LEU A 93 3.85 -1.60 6.70
CA LEU A 93 3.58 -3.01 7.01
C LEU A 93 3.26 -3.81 5.75
N ALA A 94 2.39 -3.29 4.87
CA ALA A 94 2.09 -3.91 3.59
C ALA A 94 3.34 -4.06 2.71
N THR A 95 4.27 -3.11 2.78
CA THR A 95 5.56 -3.22 2.08
C THR A 95 6.42 -4.34 2.67
N LYS A 96 6.46 -4.48 4.00
CA LYS A 96 7.21 -5.54 4.68
C LYS A 96 6.64 -6.91 4.33
N GLU A 97 5.34 -7.10 4.49
CA GLU A 97 4.66 -8.36 4.17
C GLU A 97 4.83 -8.76 2.71
N ARG A 98 4.77 -7.79 1.79
CA ARG A 98 5.10 -8.02 0.39
C ARG A 98 6.54 -8.51 0.22
N VAL A 99 7.51 -7.94 0.94
CA VAL A 99 8.91 -8.39 0.92
C VAL A 99 9.08 -9.79 1.48
N ASP A 100 8.40 -10.10 2.59
CA ASP A 100 8.44 -11.43 3.19
C ASP A 100 7.81 -12.46 2.25
N TYR A 101 6.65 -12.15 1.65
CA TYR A 101 6.02 -12.99 0.62
C TYR A 101 6.94 -13.21 -0.59
N MET A 102 7.66 -12.19 -1.05
CA MET A 102 8.64 -12.32 -2.14
C MET A 102 9.77 -13.29 -1.79
N HIS A 103 10.27 -13.24 -0.56
CA HIS A 103 11.32 -14.15 -0.09
C HIS A 103 10.82 -15.61 -0.05
N PHE A 104 9.56 -15.84 0.32
CA PHE A 104 9.02 -17.19 0.45
C PHE A 104 8.44 -17.78 -0.85
N SER A 105 7.85 -16.96 -1.74
CA SER A 105 7.18 -17.44 -2.96
C SER A 105 8.12 -17.62 -4.17
N GLY A 106 9.37 -17.16 -4.08
CA GLY A 106 10.30 -17.17 -5.21
C GLY A 106 9.93 -16.22 -6.35
N SER A 107 8.81 -15.49 -6.23
CA SER A 107 8.39 -14.46 -7.19
C SER A 107 9.05 -13.13 -6.83
N TYR A 108 10.19 -12.85 -7.46
CA TYR A 108 10.92 -11.60 -7.24
C TYR A 108 10.13 -10.39 -7.79
N MET A 109 9.73 -9.46 -6.92
CA MET A 109 9.28 -8.14 -7.35
C MET A 109 10.35 -7.09 -7.03
N TYR A 110 10.51 -6.14 -7.94
CA TYR A 110 11.43 -5.04 -7.77
C TYR A 110 10.83 -4.01 -6.80
N THR A 111 11.61 -3.54 -5.83
CA THR A 111 11.28 -2.30 -5.11
C THR A 111 11.90 -1.09 -5.81
N PRO A 112 11.40 0.14 -5.57
CA PRO A 112 12.06 1.35 -6.07
C PRO A 112 13.52 1.47 -5.60
N LYS A 113 13.85 0.87 -4.46
CA LYS A 113 15.23 0.82 -3.94
C LYS A 113 16.10 -0.09 -4.81
N ASP A 114 15.58 -1.25 -5.22
CA ASP A 114 16.30 -2.19 -6.09
C ASP A 114 16.51 -1.60 -7.48
N VAL A 115 15.48 -0.98 -8.05
CA VAL A 115 15.60 -0.30 -9.35
C VAL A 115 16.67 0.80 -9.28
N ARG A 116 16.72 1.60 -8.21
CA ARG A 116 17.78 2.60 -8.02
C ARG A 116 19.16 1.97 -7.91
N ARG A 117 19.31 0.89 -7.12
CA ARG A 117 20.58 0.16 -6.96
C ARG A 117 21.07 -0.39 -8.30
N ILE A 118 20.20 -1.06 -9.04
CA ILE A 118 20.50 -1.65 -10.35
C ILE A 118 20.85 -0.54 -11.36
N LEU A 119 20.10 0.57 -11.37
CA LEU A 119 20.44 1.73 -12.19
C LEU A 119 21.81 2.29 -11.83
N SER A 120 22.18 2.41 -10.56
CA SER A 120 23.49 2.97 -10.20
C SER A 120 24.66 2.04 -10.49
N GLU A 121 24.48 0.72 -10.34
CA GLU A 121 25.60 -0.22 -10.29
C GLU A 121 25.72 -1.08 -11.56
N SER A 122 24.61 -1.37 -12.21
CA SER A 122 24.52 -2.48 -13.16
C SER A 122 24.06 -2.07 -14.56
N VAL A 123 23.38 -0.93 -14.74
CA VAL A 123 22.80 -0.55 -16.05
C VAL A 123 23.81 0.12 -16.99
N TRP A 124 24.78 0.84 -16.45
CA TRP A 124 25.69 1.69 -17.23
C TRP A 124 27.08 1.08 -17.46
N CYS A 125 27.42 -0.01 -16.78
CA CYS A 125 28.69 -0.70 -16.95
C CYS A 125 28.70 -1.62 -18.18
N GLU A 126 29.81 -2.30 -18.45
CA GLU A 126 29.83 -3.42 -19.41
C GLU A 126 29.09 -4.63 -18.82
N ALA A 127 28.44 -5.45 -19.66
CA ALA A 127 27.64 -6.57 -19.20
C ALA A 127 28.43 -7.58 -18.35
N GLU A 128 29.69 -7.84 -18.71
CA GLU A 128 30.61 -8.74 -18.00
C GLU A 128 30.97 -8.24 -16.59
N LYS A 129 30.79 -6.94 -16.33
CA LYS A 129 31.13 -6.28 -15.06
C LYS A 129 29.89 -5.93 -14.24
N ALA A 130 28.69 -6.28 -14.71
CA ALA A 130 27.44 -5.99 -14.01
C ALA A 130 27.29 -6.93 -12.80
N PRO A 131 27.19 -6.41 -11.57
CA PRO A 131 26.94 -7.24 -10.38
C PRO A 131 25.60 -7.99 -10.44
N ASP A 132 24.62 -7.42 -11.14
CA ASP A 132 23.26 -7.94 -11.29
C ASP A 132 22.88 -7.96 -12.78
N ILE A 133 23.22 -9.06 -13.46
CA ILE A 133 23.03 -9.19 -14.91
C ILE A 133 21.55 -9.30 -15.30
N GLU A 134 20.75 -10.04 -14.52
CA GLU A 134 19.31 -10.21 -14.75
C GLU A 134 18.57 -8.90 -14.50
N GLY A 135 18.82 -8.28 -13.34
CA GLY A 135 18.28 -6.97 -12.99
C GLY A 135 18.68 -5.91 -14.02
N ARG A 136 19.92 -5.92 -14.52
CA ARG A 136 20.36 -5.04 -15.60
C ARG A 136 19.48 -5.20 -16.84
N VAL A 137 19.28 -6.42 -17.34
CA VAL A 137 18.51 -6.67 -18.56
C VAL A 137 17.09 -6.15 -18.40
N ASP A 138 16.46 -6.46 -17.27
CA ASP A 138 15.08 -6.08 -16.99
C ASP A 138 14.92 -4.57 -16.82
N VAL A 139 15.74 -3.94 -15.98
CA VAL A 139 15.68 -2.49 -15.74
C VAL A 139 16.06 -1.72 -16.99
N ARG A 140 17.06 -2.17 -17.78
CA ARG A 140 17.45 -1.51 -19.03
C ARG A 140 16.30 -1.55 -20.05
N ARG A 141 15.65 -2.69 -20.21
CA ARG A 141 14.49 -2.85 -21.11
C ARG A 141 13.35 -1.89 -20.76
N GLU A 142 13.04 -1.73 -19.48
CA GLU A 142 11.97 -0.82 -19.05
C GLU A 142 12.39 0.66 -19.07
N PHE A 143 13.66 0.95 -18.81
CA PHE A 143 14.25 2.28 -18.92
C PHE A 143 14.12 2.83 -20.35
N ASP A 144 14.39 2.02 -21.38
CA ASP A 144 14.31 2.44 -22.77
C ASP A 144 12.88 2.72 -23.26
N LYS A 145 11.86 2.29 -22.49
CA LYS A 145 10.44 2.59 -22.73
C LYS A 145 9.94 3.83 -21.99
N LEU A 146 10.79 4.53 -21.23
CA LEU A 146 10.40 5.76 -20.55
C LEU A 146 10.36 6.93 -21.54
N VAL A 147 9.55 7.95 -21.24
CA VAL A 147 9.60 9.22 -21.98
C VAL A 147 10.92 9.94 -21.74
N GLU A 148 11.35 10.72 -22.73
CA GLU A 148 12.69 11.33 -22.78
C GLU A 148 13.03 12.13 -21.51
N ALA A 149 12.09 12.95 -21.01
CA ALA A 149 12.31 13.74 -19.80
C ALA A 149 12.67 12.89 -18.57
N ARG A 150 12.10 11.68 -18.44
CA ARG A 150 12.39 10.77 -17.32
C ARG A 150 13.70 10.03 -17.54
N ARG A 151 13.97 9.58 -18.77
CA ARG A 151 15.24 8.96 -19.15
C ARG A 151 16.40 9.89 -18.85
N LEU A 152 16.30 11.15 -19.29
CA LEU A 152 17.33 12.15 -19.08
C LEU A 152 17.57 12.43 -17.60
N ALA A 153 16.52 12.57 -16.78
CA ALA A 153 16.67 12.80 -15.34
C ALA A 153 17.37 11.62 -14.61
N ILE A 154 17.02 10.39 -14.98
CA ILE A 154 17.68 9.17 -14.45
C ILE A 154 19.13 9.08 -14.93
N TYR A 155 19.38 9.34 -16.21
CA TYR A 155 20.72 9.31 -16.79
C TYR A 155 21.63 10.40 -16.19
N LYS A 156 21.12 11.61 -15.97
CA LYS A 156 21.85 12.68 -15.25
C LYS A 156 22.25 12.25 -13.83
N ARG A 157 21.41 11.45 -13.17
CA ARG A 157 21.66 11.01 -11.79
C ARG A 157 22.63 9.83 -11.69
N TYR A 158 22.60 8.89 -12.64
CA TYR A 158 23.31 7.61 -12.54
C TYR A 158 24.24 7.27 -13.71
N GLY A 159 24.04 7.87 -14.89
CA GLY A 159 24.73 7.49 -16.13
C GLY A 159 26.12 8.09 -16.31
N HIS A 160 26.45 9.19 -15.63
CA HIS A 160 27.79 9.76 -15.60
C HIS A 160 28.50 9.32 -14.33
N GLY A 161 29.50 8.47 -14.47
CA GLY A 161 30.14 7.73 -13.38
C GLY A 161 30.75 8.57 -12.25
N PHE A 162 30.77 9.91 -12.30
CA PHE A 162 31.23 10.76 -11.21
C PHE A 162 30.47 12.10 -11.24
N ASP A 163 30.17 12.59 -10.03
CA ASP A 163 29.46 13.81 -9.64
C ASP A 163 27.95 13.87 -9.90
N SER A 164 27.21 13.86 -8.78
CA SER A 164 25.77 14.05 -8.74
C SER A 164 25.40 15.41 -9.32
N PHE A 165 24.98 15.44 -10.58
CA PHE A 165 24.30 16.61 -11.11
C PHE A 165 23.10 16.89 -10.21
N GLU A 166 23.07 18.09 -9.63
CA GLU A 166 21.90 18.54 -8.89
C GLU A 166 20.73 18.61 -9.86
N LEU A 167 19.73 17.77 -9.61
CA LEU A 167 18.50 17.80 -10.38
C LEU A 167 17.69 19.01 -9.95
N THR A 168 17.20 19.77 -10.92
CA THR A 168 16.18 20.80 -10.67
C THR A 168 14.91 20.16 -10.09
N ARG A 169 14.02 20.95 -9.49
CA ARG A 169 12.78 20.42 -8.87
C ARG A 169 11.93 19.63 -9.86
N SER A 170 11.82 20.09 -11.11
CA SER A 170 11.08 19.39 -12.17
C SER A 170 11.75 18.07 -12.55
N GLU A 171 13.08 18.04 -12.64
CA GLU A 171 13.85 16.83 -12.91
C GLU A 171 13.82 15.84 -11.76
N GLN A 172 13.81 16.29 -10.50
CA GLN A 172 13.60 15.42 -9.34
C GLN A 172 12.25 14.72 -9.42
N MET A 173 11.18 15.44 -9.77
CA MET A 173 9.87 14.82 -9.98
C MET A 173 9.88 13.84 -11.16
N ALA A 174 10.55 14.19 -12.26
CA ALA A 174 10.69 13.30 -13.42
C ALA A 174 11.47 12.03 -13.05
N PHE A 175 12.52 12.16 -12.24
CA PHE A 175 13.32 11.06 -11.72
C PHE A 175 12.46 10.10 -10.90
N TYR A 176 11.79 10.58 -9.84
CA TYR A 176 10.96 9.71 -8.98
C TYR A 176 9.86 9.01 -9.77
N ARG A 177 9.15 9.75 -10.64
CA ARG A 177 8.13 9.17 -11.53
C ARG A 177 8.68 8.15 -12.52
N GLY A 178 9.93 8.32 -12.96
CA GLY A 178 10.62 7.35 -13.82
C GLY A 178 10.95 6.06 -13.09
N ILE A 179 11.48 6.16 -11.86
CA ILE A 179 11.74 5.01 -10.99
C ILE A 179 10.45 4.24 -10.68
N ASP A 180 9.41 4.94 -10.27
CA ASP A 180 8.12 4.32 -9.95
C ASP A 180 7.55 3.61 -11.19
N GLN A 181 7.62 4.24 -12.37
CA GLN A 181 7.12 3.63 -13.60
C GLN A 181 7.91 2.39 -14.04
N ILE A 182 9.24 2.37 -13.90
CA ILE A 182 10.04 1.16 -14.16
C ILE A 182 9.61 0.05 -13.19
N THR A 183 9.54 0.38 -11.91
CA THR A 183 9.16 -0.56 -10.84
C THR A 183 7.79 -1.18 -11.12
N ASP A 184 6.79 -0.35 -11.42
CA ASP A 184 5.43 -0.80 -11.71
C ASP A 184 5.38 -1.72 -12.94
N ARG A 185 6.14 -1.42 -13.99
CA ARG A 185 6.19 -2.23 -15.22
C ARG A 185 6.85 -3.58 -15.02
N LEU A 186 7.98 -3.61 -14.30
CA LEU A 186 8.67 -4.86 -13.95
C LEU A 186 7.75 -5.77 -13.12
N ASN A 187 7.05 -5.18 -12.16
CA ASN A 187 6.17 -5.93 -11.28
C ASN A 187 4.85 -6.33 -11.96
N MET A 188 4.38 -5.58 -12.96
CA MET A 188 3.28 -6.02 -13.80
C MET A 188 3.67 -7.25 -14.63
N ALA A 189 4.88 -7.26 -15.22
CA ALA A 189 5.35 -8.43 -15.95
C ALA A 189 5.44 -9.67 -15.04
N ALA A 190 5.98 -9.53 -13.82
CA ALA A 190 6.03 -10.61 -12.83
C ALA A 190 4.63 -11.14 -12.44
N LYS A 191 3.64 -10.25 -12.29
CA LYS A 191 2.24 -10.64 -12.02
C LYS A 191 1.63 -11.47 -13.16
N PHE A 192 1.95 -11.16 -14.42
CA PHE A 192 1.48 -11.95 -15.56
C PHE A 192 2.09 -13.36 -15.57
N TYR A 193 3.37 -13.50 -15.22
CA TYR A 193 4.03 -14.81 -15.17
C TYR A 193 3.51 -15.70 -14.03
N SER A 194 3.30 -15.15 -12.83
CA SER A 194 2.66 -15.87 -11.70
C SER A 194 1.29 -16.42 -12.08
N TYR A 195 0.45 -15.60 -12.72
CA TYR A 195 -0.89 -15.98 -13.15
C TYR A 195 -0.88 -17.06 -14.25
N SER A 196 0.08 -17.03 -15.18
CA SER A 196 0.21 -18.07 -16.20
C SER A 196 0.65 -19.42 -15.64
N TYR A 197 1.50 -19.42 -14.62
CA TYR A 197 2.02 -20.65 -14.01
C TYR A 197 0.96 -21.31 -13.11
N GLU A 198 0.27 -20.52 -12.29
CA GLU A 198 -0.86 -20.99 -11.47
C GLU A 198 -1.98 -21.58 -12.34
N ASN A 199 -2.32 -20.96 -13.47
CA ASN A 199 -3.30 -21.55 -14.40
C ASN A 199 -2.80 -22.84 -15.04
N SER A 200 -1.51 -22.91 -15.45
CA SER A 200 -0.96 -24.16 -16.00
C SER A 200 -0.91 -25.31 -14.99
N LEU A 201 -0.65 -25.01 -13.71
CA LEU A 201 -0.69 -25.99 -12.62
C LEU A 201 -2.11 -26.42 -12.28
N SER A 202 -3.07 -25.49 -12.31
CA SER A 202 -4.50 -25.79 -12.16
C SER A 202 -5.01 -26.70 -13.28
N ASP A 203 -4.60 -26.45 -14.52
CA ASP A 203 -4.92 -27.29 -15.68
C ASP A 203 -4.30 -28.70 -15.57
N GLU A 204 -3.05 -28.81 -15.09
CA GLU A 204 -2.39 -30.11 -14.86
C GLU A 204 -2.99 -30.91 -13.69
N LEU A 205 -3.48 -30.23 -12.65
CA LEU A 205 -4.08 -30.85 -11.46
C LEU A 205 -5.61 -31.03 -11.59
N GLY A 206 -6.21 -30.59 -12.69
CA GLY A 206 -7.66 -30.65 -12.91
C GLY A 206 -8.47 -29.82 -11.91
N VAL A 207 -7.85 -28.81 -11.29
CA VAL A 207 -8.51 -27.90 -10.36
C VAL A 207 -8.98 -26.68 -11.15
N GLU A 208 -10.28 -26.44 -11.18
CA GLU A 208 -10.88 -25.33 -11.92
C GLU A 208 -10.26 -23.99 -11.50
N SER A 209 -9.41 -23.39 -12.35
CA SER A 209 -8.72 -22.13 -12.03
C SER A 209 -9.77 -21.01 -11.86
N ASP A 210 -9.73 -20.27 -10.74
CA ASP A 210 -10.69 -19.19 -10.46
C ASP A 210 -10.28 -17.91 -11.23
N THR A 211 -10.43 -17.97 -12.56
CA THR A 211 -10.07 -16.87 -13.47
C THR A 211 -10.94 -15.62 -13.21
N PRO A 212 -10.47 -14.42 -13.59
CA PRO A 212 -11.27 -13.19 -13.50
C PRO A 212 -12.61 -13.27 -14.25
N GLU A 213 -12.68 -14.10 -15.30
CA GLU A 213 -13.91 -14.37 -16.06
C GLU A 213 -14.87 -15.23 -15.24
N ILE A 214 -14.38 -16.32 -14.63
CA ILE A 214 -15.16 -17.18 -13.71
C ILE A 214 -15.65 -16.38 -12.49
N ARG A 215 -14.83 -15.46 -11.94
CA ARG A 215 -15.25 -14.57 -10.84
C ARG A 215 -16.32 -13.56 -11.29
N ARG A 216 -16.22 -13.03 -12.51
CA ARG A 216 -17.26 -12.15 -13.07
C ARG A 216 -18.57 -12.89 -13.27
N GLU A 217 -18.49 -14.11 -13.78
CA GLU A 217 -19.65 -14.97 -14.04
C GLU A 217 -20.30 -15.42 -12.73
N ARG A 218 -19.51 -15.83 -11.72
CA ARG A 218 -20.00 -16.13 -10.37
C ARG A 218 -20.67 -14.90 -9.73
N ARG A 219 -20.10 -13.70 -9.86
CA ARG A 219 -20.74 -12.46 -9.37
C ARG A 219 -22.03 -12.11 -10.11
N ALA A 220 -22.09 -12.33 -11.42
CA ALA A 220 -23.30 -12.13 -12.21
C ALA A 220 -24.41 -13.13 -11.83
N ASN A 221 -24.04 -14.38 -11.59
CA ASN A 221 -24.93 -15.45 -11.15
C ASN A 221 -25.42 -15.24 -9.70
N GLN A 222 -24.56 -14.72 -8.83
CA GLN A 222 -24.95 -14.38 -7.46
C GLN A 222 -25.90 -13.18 -7.42
N ALA A 223 -25.69 -12.18 -8.29
CA ALA A 223 -26.58 -11.03 -8.42
C ALA A 223 -27.96 -11.39 -8.99
N THR A 224 -28.01 -12.31 -9.97
CA THR A 224 -29.28 -12.80 -10.54
C THR A 224 -30.06 -13.68 -9.57
N ASN A 225 -29.38 -14.55 -8.80
CA ASN A 225 -30.02 -15.32 -7.73
C ASN A 225 -30.57 -14.42 -6.60
N PHE A 226 -29.92 -13.29 -6.30
CA PHE A 226 -30.40 -12.32 -5.32
C PHE A 226 -31.66 -11.55 -5.78
N LEU A 227 -31.83 -11.39 -7.09
CA LEU A 227 -33.01 -10.74 -7.69
C LEU A 227 -34.20 -11.70 -7.83
N ASN A 228 -33.95 -12.99 -8.07
CA ASN A 228 -34.99 -14.02 -8.20
C ASN A 228 -35.45 -14.64 -6.87
N GLY A 229 -34.78 -14.34 -5.76
CA GLY A 229 -35.10 -14.85 -4.41
C GLY A 229 -35.91 -13.91 -3.52
N LYS A 230 -36.49 -12.83 -4.08
CA LYS A 230 -37.42 -11.93 -3.37
C LYS A 230 -38.86 -12.22 -3.83
N ASP A 231 -39.42 -13.30 -3.31
CA ASP A 231 -40.87 -13.43 -3.10
C ASP A 231 -41.18 -13.19 -1.61
#